data_AF-A0AA37N2G1-F1
#
_entry.id   AF-A0AA37N2G1-F1
#
_cell.length_a   1.000
_cell.length_b   1.000
_cell.length_c   1.000
_cell.angle_alpha   90.00
_cell.angle_beta   90.00
_cell.angle_gamma   90.00
#
_symmetry.space_group_name_H-M   'P 1'
#
loop_
_entity.id
_entity.type
_entity.pdbx_description
1 polymer ?
#
loop_
_entity_poly.entity_id
_entity_poly.type
_entity_poly.pdbx_seq_one_letter_code
_entity_poly.pdbx_strand_id
1 'polypeptide(L)'
;MKTIMVEPAQEIELIDPVENKKYHGFCNMRSLLEFQKIMNKLEINLDSMEDTNILPCCVYAIFMPESGISYEEAVLLSDRMGMMSGREVVETFMESLYTMMDERQKELAKKIMARYVTIKQMKR
;
A
#
# COMPACT_ATOMS: atom_id res chain seq x y z
N MET A 1 4.34 -11.65 -27.31
CA MET A 1 4.63 -11.91 -25.88
C MET A 1 5.22 -10.64 -25.29
N LYS A 2 4.58 -10.01 -24.31
CA LYS A 2 5.23 -9.00 -23.47
C LYS A 2 5.84 -9.73 -22.28
N THR A 3 7.16 -9.79 -22.22
CA THR A 3 7.88 -10.30 -21.05
C THR A 3 7.71 -9.30 -19.93
N ILE A 4 7.07 -9.71 -18.84
CA ILE A 4 6.95 -8.90 -17.63
C ILE A 4 8.15 -9.26 -16.75
N MET A 5 9.06 -8.31 -16.56
CA MET A 5 10.14 -8.42 -15.59
C MET A 5 9.53 -8.19 -14.20
N VAL A 6 9.48 -9.23 -13.39
CA VAL A 6 9.02 -9.14 -12.00
C VAL A 6 10.26 -8.90 -11.14
N GLU A 7 10.32 -7.75 -10.47
CA GLU A 7 11.37 -7.49 -9.49
C GLU A 7 11.31 -8.53 -8.34
N PRO A 8 12.45 -8.88 -7.71
CA PRO A 8 12.44 -9.77 -6.56
C PRO A 8 11.52 -9.22 -5.47
N ALA A 9 10.79 -10.12 -4.80
CA ALA A 9 9.87 -9.76 -3.75
C ALA A 9 10.59 -8.97 -2.64
N GLN A 10 10.08 -7.77 -2.32
CA GLN A 10 10.63 -6.98 -1.22
C GLN A 10 9.92 -7.39 0.07
N GLU A 11 10.68 -7.89 1.04
CA GLU A 11 10.15 -8.15 2.38
C GLU A 11 9.86 -6.82 3.08
N ILE A 12 8.68 -6.73 3.69
CA ILE A 12 8.25 -5.62 4.52
C ILE A 12 7.95 -6.17 5.90
N GLU A 13 8.55 -5.54 6.90
CA GLU A 13 8.34 -5.81 8.30
C GLU A 13 7.60 -4.64 8.94
N LEU A 14 6.56 -4.94 9.70
CA LEU A 14 5.78 -3.95 10.43
C LEU A 14 5.64 -4.39 11.89
N ILE A 15 5.94 -3.47 12.80
CA ILE A 15 5.76 -3.68 14.24
C ILE A 15 4.60 -2.79 14.68
N ASP A 16 3.54 -3.40 15.23
CA ASP A 16 2.44 -2.65 15.85
C ASP A 16 2.99 -1.93 17.09
N PRO A 17 2.97 -0.59 17.14
CA PRO A 17 3.53 0.16 18.26
C PRO A 17 2.71 0.03 19.56
N VAL A 18 1.47 -0.44 19.48
CA VAL A 18 0.57 -0.63 20.62
C VAL A 18 0.69 -2.04 21.18
N GLU A 19 0.65 -3.04 20.30
CA GLU A 19 0.64 -4.45 20.71
C GLU A 19 2.04 -5.08 20.73
N ASN A 20 3.05 -4.37 20.21
CA ASN A 20 4.42 -4.86 19.99
C ASN A 20 4.46 -6.17 19.18
N LYS A 21 3.42 -6.40 18.38
CA LYS A 21 3.28 -7.57 17.51
C LYS A 21 3.97 -7.29 16.18
N LYS A 22 4.67 -8.29 15.68
CA LYS A 22 5.46 -8.22 14.46
C LYS A 22 4.72 -8.89 13.30
N TYR A 23 4.66 -8.21 12.17
CA TYR A 23 4.03 -8.65 10.93
C TYR A 23 5.08 -8.71 9.83
N HIS A 24 5.04 -9.80 9.06
CA HIS A 24 5.90 -10.01 7.91
C HIS A 24 5.03 -10.15 6.67
N GLY A 25 5.42 -9.45 5.61
CA GLY A 25 4.74 -9.49 4.33
C GLY A 25 5.72 -9.29 3.18
N PHE A 26 5.27 -9.57 1.97
CA PHE A 26 6.08 -9.38 0.77
C PHE A 26 5.36 -8.48 -0.22
N CYS A 27 6.02 -7.42 -0.66
CA CYS A 27 5.61 -6.67 -1.82
C CYS A 27 6.04 -7.45 -3.07
N ASN A 28 5.08 -8.13 -3.69
CA ASN A 28 5.25 -8.94 -4.90
C ASN A 28 3.94 -9.04 -5.70
N MET A 29 3.94 -9.73 -6.83
CA MET A 29 2.73 -9.89 -7.68
C MET A 29 1.48 -10.40 -6.94
N ARG A 30 1.63 -11.24 -5.90
CA ARG A 30 0.49 -11.72 -5.09
C ARG A 30 -0.15 -10.57 -4.33
N SER A 31 0.65 -9.73 -3.66
CA SER A 31 0.15 -8.55 -2.96
C SER A 31 -0.55 -7.56 -3.90
N LEU A 32 -0.05 -7.40 -5.13
CA LEU A 32 -0.68 -6.52 -6.12
C LEU A 32 -2.04 -7.02 -6.57
N LEU A 33 -2.19 -8.33 -6.76
CA LEU A 33 -3.48 -8.94 -7.09
C LEU A 33 -4.48 -8.80 -5.92
N GLU A 34 -4.02 -8.95 -4.68
CA GLU A 34 -4.86 -8.72 -3.50
C GLU A 34 -5.29 -7.26 -3.37
N PHE A 35 -4.39 -6.32 -3.69
CA PHE A 35 -4.71 -4.90 -3.76
C PHE A 35 -5.80 -4.62 -4.80
N GLN A 36 -5.70 -5.18 -6.01
CA GLN A 36 -6.75 -5.02 -7.03
C GLN A 36 -8.10 -5.61 -6.57
N LYS A 37 -8.09 -6.77 -5.90
CA LYS A 37 -9.31 -7.39 -5.36
C LYS A 37 -9.97 -6.51 -4.30
N ILE A 38 -9.19 -5.97 -3.35
CA ILE A 38 -9.77 -5.13 -2.29
C ILE A 38 -10.27 -3.79 -2.84
N MET A 39 -9.56 -3.19 -3.79
CA MET A 39 -9.99 -1.97 -4.46
C MET A 39 -11.32 -2.17 -5.19
N ASN A 40 -11.46 -3.27 -5.92
CA ASN A 40 -12.73 -3.62 -6.58
C ASN A 40 -13.85 -3.88 -5.56
N LYS A 41 -13.56 -4.58 -4.46
CA LYS A 41 -14.54 -4.87 -3.40
C LYS A 41 -15.04 -3.60 -2.70
N LEU A 42 -14.16 -2.60 -2.56
CA LEU A 42 -14.47 -1.30 -1.97
C LEU A 42 -14.97 -0.28 -3.00
N GLU A 43 -15.16 -0.71 -4.25
CA GLU A 43 -15.60 0.14 -5.37
C GLU A 43 -14.68 1.35 -5.62
N ILE A 44 -13.41 1.25 -5.22
CA ILE A 44 -12.41 2.30 -5.40
C ILE A 44 -11.87 2.23 -6.83
N ASN A 45 -12.18 3.25 -7.62
CA ASN A 45 -11.68 3.47 -8.98
C ASN A 45 -10.73 4.69 -9.02
N LEU A 46 -10.15 4.97 -10.20
CA LEU A 46 -9.21 6.08 -10.39
C LEU A 46 -9.72 7.44 -9.92
N ASP A 47 -11.03 7.71 -10.09
CA ASP A 47 -11.63 8.99 -9.72
C ASP A 47 -11.77 9.12 -8.19
N SER A 48 -12.11 8.02 -7.50
CA SER A 48 -12.21 7.96 -6.03
C SER A 48 -10.88 7.73 -5.31
N MET A 49 -9.88 7.17 -5.99
CA MET A 49 -8.59 6.79 -5.42
C MET A 49 -7.81 8.03 -4.97
N GLU A 50 -7.96 9.16 -5.68
CA GLU A 50 -7.32 10.42 -5.31
C GLU A 50 -7.77 10.91 -3.93
N ASP A 51 -9.00 10.61 -3.50
CA ASP A 51 -9.57 11.02 -2.21
C ASP A 51 -9.56 9.92 -1.13
N THR A 52 -9.27 8.67 -1.51
CA THR A 52 -9.30 7.53 -0.59
C THR A 52 -7.98 7.36 0.17
N ASN A 53 -8.04 7.08 1.47
CA ASN A 53 -6.88 6.61 2.22
C ASN A 53 -6.54 5.18 1.78
N ILE A 54 -5.56 5.05 0.87
CA ILE A 54 -5.16 3.76 0.32
C ILE A 54 -4.21 2.95 1.23
N LEU A 55 -3.69 3.54 2.32
CA LEU A 55 -2.72 2.87 3.20
C LEU A 55 -3.27 1.55 3.77
N PRO A 56 -4.52 1.46 4.28
CA PRO A 56 -5.12 0.20 4.70
C PRO A 56 -5.18 -0.85 3.60
N CYS A 57 -5.42 -0.43 2.34
CA CYS A 57 -5.42 -1.34 1.20
C CYS A 57 -4.01 -1.90 0.93
N CYS A 58 -2.98 -1.06 1.02
CA CYS A 58 -1.58 -1.50 0.88
C CYS A 58 -1.16 -2.44 2.02
N VAL A 59 -1.44 -2.07 3.28
CA VAL A 59 -1.15 -2.90 4.46
C VAL A 59 -1.86 -4.25 4.34
N TYR A 60 -3.16 -4.25 4.04
CA TYR A 60 -3.91 -5.48 3.85
C TYR A 60 -3.30 -6.35 2.74
N ALA A 61 -3.00 -5.76 1.57
CA ALA A 61 -2.44 -6.46 0.43
C ALA A 61 -1.08 -7.12 0.70
N ILE A 62 -0.23 -6.46 1.48
CA ILE A 62 1.13 -6.95 1.82
C ILE A 62 1.07 -8.05 2.88
N PHE A 63 0.26 -7.87 3.92
CA PHE A 63 0.33 -8.73 5.12
C PHE A 63 -0.73 -9.83 5.15
N MET A 64 -1.88 -9.69 4.46
CA MET A 64 -2.88 -10.77 4.43
C MET A 64 -2.32 -12.10 3.89
N PRO A 65 -1.54 -12.12 2.78
CA PRO A 65 -1.01 -13.36 2.21
C PRO A 65 -0.17 -14.22 3.15
N GLU A 66 0.55 -13.59 4.08
CA GLU A 66 1.58 -14.23 4.92
C GLU A 66 1.22 -14.21 6.41
N SER A 67 0.74 -13.06 6.91
CA SER A 67 0.34 -12.87 8.30
C SER A 67 -1.15 -13.10 8.55
N GLY A 68 -1.95 -13.31 7.49
CA GLY A 68 -3.37 -13.67 7.60
C GLY A 68 -4.27 -12.59 8.20
N ILE A 69 -3.86 -11.32 8.15
CA ILE A 69 -4.63 -10.22 8.75
C ILE A 69 -5.94 -9.97 8.01
N SER A 70 -6.98 -9.61 8.75
CA SER A 70 -8.22 -9.06 8.21
C SER A 70 -8.04 -7.62 7.69
N TYR A 71 -9.02 -7.13 6.93
CA TYR A 71 -9.00 -5.74 6.47
C TYR A 71 -9.20 -4.77 7.64
N GLU A 72 -10.03 -5.13 8.62
CA GLU A 72 -10.25 -4.36 9.84
C GLU A 72 -8.96 -4.22 10.66
N GLU A 73 -8.17 -5.30 10.78
CA GLU A 73 -6.84 -5.24 11.39
C GLU A 73 -5.90 -4.34 10.59
N ALA A 74 -5.93 -4.40 9.25
CA ALA A 74 -5.10 -3.52 8.42
C ALA A 74 -5.44 -2.03 8.60
N VAL A 75 -6.73 -1.69 8.77
CA VAL A 75 -7.17 -0.32 9.10
C VAL A 75 -6.61 0.11 10.45
N LEU A 76 -6.77 -0.72 11.49
CA LEU A 76 -6.25 -0.42 12.83
C LEU A 76 -4.73 -0.25 12.83
N LEU A 77 -4.00 -1.12 12.13
CA LEU A 77 -2.55 -1.01 11.97
C LEU A 77 -2.19 0.29 11.27
N SER A 78 -2.87 0.62 10.16
CA SER A 78 -2.62 1.85 9.41
C SER A 78 -2.82 3.13 10.23
N ASP A 79 -3.82 3.15 11.11
CA ASP A 79 -4.09 4.27 12.02
C ASP A 79 -3.04 4.40 13.14
N ARG A 80 -2.50 3.26 13.60
CA ARG A 80 -1.46 3.19 14.63
C ARG A 80 -0.07 3.48 14.09
N MET A 81 0.16 3.25 12.79
CA MET A 81 1.46 3.44 12.15
C MET A 81 1.94 4.89 12.28
N GLY A 82 3.21 5.05 12.66
CA GLY A 82 3.88 6.33 12.56
C GLY A 82 3.94 6.80 11.10
N MET A 83 3.89 8.12 10.90
CA MET A 83 3.87 8.75 9.56
C MET A 83 5.00 8.27 8.62
N MET A 84 6.18 7.94 9.16
CA MET A 84 7.32 7.48 8.37
C MET A 84 7.11 6.04 7.88
N SER A 85 6.65 5.13 8.75
CA SER A 85 6.41 3.73 8.40
C SER A 85 5.26 3.57 7.41
N GLY A 86 4.18 4.35 7.55
CA GLY A 86 3.06 4.32 6.59
C GLY A 86 3.48 4.79 5.19
N ARG A 87 4.34 5.82 5.14
CA ARG A 87 4.90 6.33 3.89
C ARG A 87 5.79 5.29 3.20
N GLU A 88 6.69 4.65 3.94
CA GLU A 88 7.58 3.61 3.39
C GLU A 88 6.79 2.45 2.78
N VAL A 89 5.69 2.02 3.42
CA VAL A 89 4.80 0.99 2.88
C VAL A 89 4.16 1.43 1.57
N VAL A 90 3.63 2.66 1.49
CA VAL A 90 3.00 3.17 0.26
C VAL A 90 4.03 3.39 -0.85
N GLU A 91 5.20 3.95 -0.55
CA GLU A 91 6.27 4.19 -1.52
C GLU A 91 6.77 2.86 -2.09
N THR A 92 7.12 1.90 -1.23
CA THR A 92 7.56 0.55 -1.65
C THR A 92 6.51 -0.11 -2.56
N PHE A 93 5.25 -0.01 -2.17
CA PHE A 93 4.14 -0.63 -2.91
C PHE A 93 3.91 0.04 -4.28
N MET A 94 3.97 1.36 -4.34
CA MET A 94 3.78 2.13 -5.57
C MET A 94 4.96 2.06 -6.52
N GLU A 95 6.20 2.06 -6.01
CA GLU A 95 7.42 1.85 -6.81
C GLU A 95 7.40 0.48 -7.48
N SER A 96 7.01 -0.57 -6.74
CA SER A 96 6.84 -1.92 -7.28
C SER A 96 5.80 -2.00 -8.41
N LEU A 97 4.81 -1.10 -8.41
CA LEU A 97 3.78 -0.99 -9.44
C LEU A 97 4.19 -0.09 -10.62
N TYR A 98 5.13 0.83 -10.40
CA TYR A 98 5.39 1.95 -11.29
C TYR A 98 5.80 1.51 -12.71
N THR A 99 6.54 0.42 -12.82
CA THR A 99 7.00 -0.14 -14.10
C THR A 99 5.88 -0.79 -14.92
N MET A 100 4.78 -1.19 -14.27
CA MET A 100 3.63 -1.85 -14.89
C MET A 100 2.47 -0.91 -15.18
N MET A 101 2.55 0.34 -14.73
CA MET A 101 1.52 1.37 -14.92
C MET A 101 1.66 2.11 -16.27
N ASP A 102 0.54 2.55 -16.82
CA ASP A 102 0.52 3.55 -17.89
C ASP A 102 0.82 4.97 -17.36
N GLU A 103 1.03 5.94 -18.25
CA GLU A 103 1.39 7.32 -17.84
C GLU A 103 0.32 8.01 -16.99
N ARG A 104 -0.97 7.73 -17.23
CA ARG A 104 -2.05 8.30 -16.42
C ARG A 104 -2.05 7.71 -15.01
N GLN A 105 -1.81 6.41 -14.90
CA GLN A 105 -1.69 5.69 -13.64
C GLN A 105 -0.45 6.10 -12.85
N LYS A 106 0.69 6.31 -13.53
CA LYS A 106 1.92 6.83 -12.90
C LYS A 106 1.73 8.23 -12.32
N GLU A 107 1.07 9.13 -13.05
CA GLU A 107 0.76 10.47 -12.54
C GLU A 107 -0.16 10.42 -11.31
N LEU A 108 -1.16 9.53 -11.32
CA LEU A 108 -2.02 9.32 -10.15
C LEU A 108 -1.21 8.74 -8.96
N ALA A 109 -0.37 7.74 -9.20
CA ALA A 109 0.50 7.17 -8.18
C ALA A 109 1.42 8.23 -7.56
N LYS A 110 2.03 9.11 -8.38
CA LYS A 110 2.82 10.25 -7.90
C LYS A 110 2.01 11.18 -7.00
N LYS A 111 0.78 11.54 -7.39
CA LYS A 111 -0.09 12.37 -6.55
C LYS A 111 -0.40 11.72 -5.21
N ILE A 112 -0.72 10.42 -5.22
CA ILE A 112 -1.01 9.67 -3.99
C ILE A 112 0.22 9.65 -3.09
N MET A 113 1.39 9.27 -3.62
CA MET A 113 2.66 9.32 -2.88
C MET A 113 2.93 10.72 -2.33
N ALA A 114 2.73 11.77 -3.14
CA ALA A 114 2.92 13.16 -2.72
C ALA A 114 1.97 13.59 -1.59
N ARG A 115 0.74 13.07 -1.49
CA ARG A 115 -0.17 13.33 -0.34
C ARG A 115 0.41 12.79 0.96
N TYR A 116 1.00 11.60 0.95
CA TYR A 116 1.71 11.07 2.13
C TYR A 116 3.00 11.84 2.45
N VAL A 117 3.52 12.64 1.50
CA VAL A 117 4.58 13.64 1.74
C VAL A 117 4.02 14.98 2.28
N THR A 118 2.85 15.43 1.82
CA THR A 118 2.29 16.79 2.09
C THR A 118 1.27 16.90 3.22
N ILE A 119 0.61 15.82 3.65
CA ILE A 119 -0.22 15.80 4.89
C ILE A 119 0.59 16.31 6.12
N LYS A 120 1.93 16.32 5.99
CA LYS A 120 2.89 16.83 6.97
C LYS A 120 3.04 18.36 7.10
N GLN A 121 2.42 19.20 6.27
CA GLN A 121 2.56 20.66 6.45
C GLN A 121 1.40 21.33 7.20
N MET A 122 0.21 20.72 7.28
CA MET A 122 -0.99 21.40 7.78
C MET A 122 -1.42 21.01 9.21
N LYS A 123 -0.69 20.13 9.90
CA LYS A 123 -0.95 19.77 11.32
C LYS A 123 0.19 20.22 12.25
N ARG A 124 0.72 21.43 12.05
CA ARG A 124 1.56 22.12 13.04
C ARG A 124 0.73 23.17 13.78
#